data_AF-A0A521W9M8-F1
#
_entry.id   AF-A0A521W9M8-F1
#
_cell.length_a   1.000
_cell.length_b   1.000
_cell.length_c   1.000
_cell.angle_alpha   90.00
_cell.angle_beta   90.00
_cell.angle_gamma   90.00
#
_symmetry.space_group_name_H-M   'P 1'
#
loop_
_entity.id
_entity.type
_entity.pdbx_description
1 polymer ?
#
loop_
_entity_poly.entity_id
_entity_poly.type
_entity_poly.pdbx_seq_one_letter_code
_entity_poly.pdbx_strand_id
1 'polypeptide(L)' 'MVTAKEAARQLIDHLPEQATWDQIIYELYVKQKIEAGLADVHSGRTISHEEIKAELLCGHEG' A
#
# COMPACT_ATOMS: atom_id res chain seq x y z
N MET A 1 -5.15 -12.70 -13.59
CA MET A 1 -4.33 -12.05 -12.55
C MET A 1 -3.43 -11.06 -13.25
N VAL A 2 -3.53 -9.76 -12.97
CA VAL A 2 -2.65 -8.76 -13.57
C VAL A 2 -1.28 -8.89 -12.89
N THR A 3 -0.19 -8.95 -13.67
CA THR A 3 1.15 -9.00 -13.08
C THR A 3 1.53 -7.65 -12.49
N ALA A 4 2.46 -7.61 -11.52
CA ALA A 4 2.97 -6.35 -10.96
C ALA A 4 3.52 -5.42 -12.06
N LYS A 5 4.14 -6.00 -13.10
CA LYS A 5 4.65 -5.26 -14.26
C LYS A 5 3.54 -4.63 -15.11
N GLU A 6 2.47 -5.36 -15.39
CA GLU A 6 1.34 -4.83 -16.14
C GLU A 6 0.58 -3.77 -15.35
N ALA A 7 0.39 -3.98 -14.04
CA ALA A 7 -0.23 -3.00 -13.16
C ALA A 7 0.58 -1.69 -13.12
N ALA A 8 1.91 -1.79 -13.04
CA ALA A 8 2.78 -0.62 -13.09
C ALA A 8 2.69 0.11 -14.43
N ARG A 9 2.64 -0.61 -15.56
CA ARG A 9 2.46 -0.01 -16.88
C ARG A 9 1.14 0.75 -16.99
N GLN A 10 0.03 0.11 -16.63
CA GLN A 10 -1.28 0.74 -16.65
C GLN A 10 -1.30 2.00 -15.79
N LEU A 11 -0.72 1.95 -14.58
CA LEU A 11 -0.60 3.12 -13.71
C LEU A 11 0.16 4.26 -14.41
N ILE A 12 1.30 3.95 -15.03
CA ILE A 12 2.10 4.94 -15.76
C ILE A 12 1.33 5.51 -16.97
N ASP A 13 0.61 4.68 -17.72
CA ASP A 13 -0.20 5.11 -18.88
C ASP A 13 -1.34 6.08 -18.48
N HIS A 14 -1.79 6.04 -17.22
CA HIS A 14 -2.81 6.94 -16.69
C HIS A 14 -2.25 8.26 -16.12
N LEU A 15 -0.93 8.38 -15.96
CA LEU A 15 -0.31 9.59 -15.44
C LEU A 15 -0.22 10.69 -16.50
N PRO A 16 -0.28 11.97 -16.08
CA PRO A 16 -0.06 13.08 -17.01
C PRO A 16 1.37 13.05 -17.57
N GLU A 17 1.57 13.53 -18.81
CA GLU A 17 2.88 13.53 -19.47
C GLU A 17 3.96 14.30 -18.68
N GLN A 18 3.54 15.31 -17.90
CA GLN A 18 4.41 16.09 -17.02
C GLN A 18 4.66 15.45 -15.64
N ALA A 19 4.20 14.23 -15.41
CA ALA A 19 4.39 13.55 -14.14
C ALA A 19 5.88 13.45 -13.79
N THR A 20 6.21 13.78 -12.55
CA THR A 20 7.59 13.70 -12.06
C THR A 20 7.91 12.29 -11.56
N TRP A 21 9.19 11.98 -11.46
CA TRP A 21 9.64 10.72 -10.86
C TRP A 21 9.07 10.50 -9.45
N ASP A 22 8.98 11.56 -8.64
CA ASP A 22 8.41 11.51 -7.30
C ASP A 22 6.95 11.06 -7.32
N GLN A 23 6.14 11.59 -8.25
CA GLN A 23 4.74 11.22 -8.42
C GLN A 23 4.59 9.77 -8.87
N ILE A 24 5.40 9.33 -9.85
CA ILE A 24 5.38 7.94 -10.34
C ILE A 24 5.71 6.97 -9.20
N ILE A 25 6.75 7.25 -8.43
CA ILE A 25 7.18 6.41 -7.30
C ILE A 25 6.10 6.38 -6.21
N TYR A 26 5.53 7.53 -5.87
CA TYR A 26 4.46 7.64 -4.88
C TYR A 26 3.25 6.79 -5.26
N GLU A 27 2.76 6.91 -6.49
CA GLU A 27 1.59 6.19 -6.97
C GLU A 27 1.84 4.67 -6.99
N LEU A 28 3.03 4.23 -7.42
CA LEU A 28 3.41 2.82 -7.37
C LEU A 28 3.45 2.28 -5.94
N TYR A 29 4.00 3.06 -4.99
CA TYR A 29 4.08 2.69 -3.59
C TYR A 29 2.70 2.56 -2.95
N VAL A 30 1.82 3.54 -3.17
CA VAL A 30 0.43 3.53 -2.66
C VAL A 30 -0.31 2.31 -3.21
N LYS A 31 -0.23 2.05 -4.52
CA LYS A 31 -0.88 0.90 -5.14
C LYS A 31 -0.39 -0.43 -4.53
N GLN A 32 0.92 -0.59 -4.34
CA GLN A 32 1.49 -1.77 -3.69
C GLN A 32 0.96 -1.96 -2.26
N LYS A 33 0.89 -0.89 -1.46
CA LYS A 33 0.39 -0.94 -0.09
C LYS A 33 -1.08 -1.34 -0.01
N ILE A 34 -1.91 -0.85 -0.93
CA ILE A 34 -3.32 -1.24 -1.02
C ILE A 34 -3.44 -2.72 -1.38
N GLU A 35 -2.70 -3.20 -2.38
CA GLU A 35 -2.74 -4.62 -2.80
C GLU A 35 -2.29 -5.55 -1.67
N ALA A 36 -1.24 -5.17 -0.93
CA ALA A 36 -0.78 -5.91 0.24
C ALA A 36 -1.84 -5.94 1.35
N GLY A 37 -2.43 -4.78 1.69
CA GLY A 37 -3.48 -4.68 2.70
C GLY A 37 -4.73 -5.50 2.34
N LEU A 38 -5.15 -5.45 1.07
CA LEU A 38 -6.24 -6.30 0.57
C LEU A 38 -5.88 -7.78 0.71
N ALA A 39 -4.65 -8.19 0.36
CA ALA A 39 -4.22 -9.57 0.51
C ALA A 39 -4.22 -10.02 1.99
N ASP A 40 -3.83 -9.14 2.91
CA ASP A 40 -3.85 -9.41 4.36
C ASP A 40 -5.27 -9.58 4.89
N VAL A 41 -6.20 -8.72 4.47
CA VAL A 41 -7.63 -8.86 4.80
C VAL A 41 -8.19 -10.19 4.28
N HIS A 42 -7.94 -10.54 3.02
CA HIS A 42 -8.40 -11.81 2.45
C HIS A 42 -7.76 -13.03 3.13
N SER A 43 -6.53 -12.89 3.64
CA SER A 43 -5.81 -13.97 4.34
C SER A 43 -6.11 -14.02 5.84
N GLY A 44 -7.00 -13.16 6.35
CA GLY A 44 -7.31 -13.07 7.78
C GLY A 44 -6.15 -12.56 8.65
N ARG A 45 -5.11 -11.96 8.05
CA ARG A 45 -3.95 -11.38 8.75
C ARG A 45 -4.26 -9.94 9.19
N THR A 46 -5.35 -9.77 9.92
CA THR A 46 -5.80 -8.47 10.43
C THR A 46 -5.96 -8.55 11.94
N ILE A 47 -5.63 -7.46 12.63
CA ILE A 47 -5.87 -7.32 14.07
C ILE A 47 -6.98 -6.31 14.33
N SER A 48 -7.64 -6.41 15.49
CA SER A 48 -8.70 -5.48 15.86
C SER A 48 -8.15 -4.10 16.20
N HIS A 49 -9.01 -3.08 16.11
CA HIS A 49 -8.64 -1.71 16.49
C HIS A 49 -8.16 -1.59 17.95
N GLU A 50 -8.72 -2.38 18.86
CA GLU A 50 -8.30 -2.42 20.26
C GLU A 50 -6.88 -2.99 20.42
N GLU A 51 -6.57 -4.06 19.69
CA GLU A 51 -5.27 -4.74 19.73
C GLU A 51 -4.15 -3.83 19.22
N ILE A 52 -4.33 -3.18 18.07
CA ILE A 52 -3.30 -2.26 17.53
C ILE A 52 -3.11 -1.02 18.42
N LYS A 53 -4.20 -0.53 19.04
CA LYS A 53 -4.12 0.62 19.96
C LYS A 53 -3.31 0.28 21.21
N ALA A 54 -3.47 -0.93 21.75
CA ALA A 54 -2.67 -1.39 22.87
C ALA A 54 -1.18 -1.50 22.51
N GLU A 55 -0.85 -2.04 21.33
CA GLU A 55 0.53 -2.16 20.85
C GLU A 55 1.21 -0.78 20.66
N LEU A 56 0.52 0.15 19.98
CA LEU A 56 1.06 1.49 19.71
C LEU A 56 1.26 2.34 20.97
N LEU A 57 0.38 2.21 21.97
CA LEU A 57 0.45 2.97 23.22
C LEU A 57 1.41 2.35 24.24
N CYS A 58 1.56 1.01 24.24
CA CYS A 58 2.47 0.31 25.15
C CYS A 58 3.94 0.38 24.68
N GLY A 59 4.19 0.65 23.40
CA GLY A 59 5.54 0.79 22.83
C GLY A 59 6.24 2.14 23.05
N HIS A 60 5.62 3.07 23.79
CA HIS A 60 6.16 4.41 24.09
C HIS A 60 6.74 4.53 25.51
N GLU A 61 7.20 3.41 26.10
CA GLU A 61 7.99 3.38 27.34
C GLU A 61 9.40 2.86 27.01
N GLY A 62 10.22 3.71 26.41
CA GLY A 62 11.63 3.44 26.06
C GLY A 62 12.39 4.71 25.80
#